data_AF-W2SXQ2-F1
#
_entry.id   AF-W2SXQ2-F1
#
_cell.length_a   1.000
_cell.length_b   1.000
_cell.length_c   1.000
_cell.angle_alpha   90.00
_cell.angle_beta   90.00
_cell.angle_gamma   90.00
#
_symmetry.space_group_name_H-M   'P 1'
#
loop_
_entity.id
_entity.type
_entity.pdbx_description
1 polymer ?
#
loop_
_entity_poly.entity_id
_entity_poly.type
_entity_poly.pdbx_seq_one_letter_code
_entity_poly.pdbx_strand_id
1 'polypeptide(L)'
;MTILKEIFKVVFAVSLSGSLQEELPMCNDEKYGLNDNTRDQLYNGIKPLMKSGQLAYKCELEVASGMILEDPNKDFQFTEATKTYPLIFEVEAKDGDTPSSVNKAALKFWEKYIPHLGTSRKAVGCGYLLQWGYHKFICLFDDKE
;
A
#
# COMPACT_ATOMS: atom_id res chain seq x y z
N MET A 1 35.09 58.75 -3.59
CA MET A 1 33.68 58.62 -4.01
C MET A 1 33.63 57.57 -5.13
N THR A 2 33.95 56.33 -4.77
CA THR A 2 33.03 55.18 -4.62
C THR A 2 32.76 54.49 -5.96
N ILE A 3 33.69 53.60 -6.30
CA ILE A 3 33.58 52.57 -7.34
C ILE A 3 32.60 51.52 -6.77
N LEU A 4 31.37 51.45 -7.30
CA LEU A 4 30.45 50.33 -7.05
C LEU A 4 30.88 49.18 -7.98
N LYS A 5 31.48 48.10 -7.50
CA LYS A 5 30.91 46.97 -6.73
C LYS A 5 30.10 45.97 -7.58
N GLU A 6 30.61 44.74 -7.49
CA GLU A 6 29.98 43.44 -7.70
C GLU A 6 30.00 42.82 -9.11
N ILE A 7 31.00 41.94 -9.25
CA ILE A 7 31.15 40.83 -10.16
C ILE A 7 29.94 39.88 -10.00
N PHE A 8 29.15 39.71 -11.05
CA PHE A 8 28.07 38.71 -11.12
C PHE A 8 28.67 37.31 -11.04
N LYS A 9 28.62 36.71 -9.85
CA LYS A 9 28.94 35.30 -9.61
C LYS A 9 27.68 34.44 -9.86
N VAL A 10 27.77 33.63 -10.91
CA VAL A 10 27.32 32.24 -11.06
C VAL A 10 26.27 31.73 -10.05
N VAL A 11 25.11 31.32 -10.54
CA VAL A 11 24.24 30.35 -9.86
C VAL A 11 24.17 29.10 -10.73
N PHE A 12 24.76 28.01 -10.24
CA PHE A 12 24.63 26.67 -10.79
C PHE A 12 23.22 26.15 -10.52
N ALA A 13 22.47 25.83 -11.59
CA ALA A 13 21.28 24.99 -11.48
C ALA A 13 21.74 23.54 -11.24
N VAL A 14 21.79 23.12 -9.98
CA VAL A 14 21.99 21.71 -9.64
C VAL A 14 20.63 21.04 -9.83
N SER A 15 20.44 20.38 -10.98
CA SER A 15 19.34 19.44 -11.16
C SER A 15 19.57 18.26 -10.24
N LEU A 16 18.97 18.29 -9.05
CA LEU A 16 18.85 17.14 -8.17
C LEU A 16 17.94 16.11 -8.86
N SER A 17 18.54 15.31 -9.74
CA SER A 17 17.97 14.04 -10.24
C SER A 17 18.07 12.98 -9.14
N GLY A 18 17.64 13.32 -7.92
CA GLY A 18 17.33 12.33 -6.91
C GLY A 18 15.97 11.77 -7.28
N SER A 19 15.90 10.50 -7.67
CA SER A 19 14.64 9.77 -7.65
C SER A 19 14.06 9.93 -6.26
N LEU A 20 13.00 10.74 -6.12
CA LEU A 20 12.26 10.87 -4.87
C LEU A 20 11.69 9.47 -4.61
N GLN A 21 12.35 8.69 -3.76
CA GLN A 21 11.73 7.50 -3.19
C GLN A 21 10.57 8.05 -2.36
N GLU A 22 9.35 7.90 -2.87
CA GLU A 22 8.15 8.12 -2.07
C GLU A 22 8.22 7.14 -0.90
N GLU A 23 8.61 7.64 0.27
CA GLU A 23 8.43 6.91 1.52
C GLU A 23 6.93 6.68 1.73
N LEU A 24 6.57 5.46 2.12
CA LEU A 24 5.20 5.12 2.46
C LEU A 24 4.76 5.87 3.74
N PRO A 25 3.48 6.28 3.83
CA PRO A 25 3.01 6.94 5.04
C PRO A 25 3.06 5.98 6.23
N MET A 26 3.45 6.52 7.39
CA MET A 26 3.31 5.80 8.67
C MET A 26 1.84 5.79 9.07
N CYS A 27 1.23 4.60 9.08
CA CYS A 27 -0.13 4.43 9.55
C CYS A 27 -0.10 4.17 11.07
N ASN A 28 -0.37 5.21 11.87
CA ASN A 28 -0.22 5.20 13.33
C ASN A 28 -1.33 4.46 14.09
N ASP A 29 -2.02 3.49 13.46
CA ASP A 29 -3.04 2.71 14.12
C ASP A 29 -2.41 1.45 14.73
N GLU A 30 -2.24 1.41 16.05
CA GLU A 30 -1.63 0.26 16.73
C GLU A 30 -2.44 -1.04 16.61
N LYS A 31 -3.74 -0.93 16.30
CA LYS A 31 -4.65 -2.07 16.27
C LYS A 31 -4.76 -2.67 14.88
N TYR A 32 -4.96 -1.82 13.88
CA TYR A 32 -5.21 -2.21 12.49
C TYR A 32 -4.01 -1.99 11.57
N GLY A 33 -2.99 -1.28 12.06
CA GLY A 33 -1.81 -0.95 11.31
C GLY A 33 -0.95 -2.17 11.04
N LEU A 34 -0.50 -2.28 9.80
CA LEU A 34 0.57 -3.18 9.43
C LEU A 34 1.89 -2.70 10.06
N ASN A 35 2.78 -3.63 10.37
CA ASN A 35 4.17 -3.23 10.56
C ASN A 35 4.76 -2.75 9.23
N ASP A 36 5.71 -1.82 9.30
CA ASP A 36 6.28 -1.14 8.12
C ASP A 36 6.81 -2.12 7.07
N ASN A 37 7.54 -3.15 7.50
CA ASN A 37 8.08 -4.15 6.57
C ASN A 37 6.97 -4.92 5.82
N THR A 38 5.85 -5.22 6.47
CA THR A 38 4.72 -5.90 5.82
C THR A 38 4.02 -4.96 4.85
N ARG A 39 3.81 -3.70 5.25
CA ARG A 39 3.24 -2.66 4.39
C ARG A 39 4.07 -2.47 3.13
N ASP A 40 5.37 -2.28 3.30
CA ASP A 40 6.32 -2.07 2.21
C ASP A 40 6.34 -3.25 1.24
N GLN A 41 6.38 -4.48 1.76
CA GLN A 41 6.39 -5.68 0.93
C GLN A 41 5.11 -5.82 0.10
N LEU A 42 3.94 -5.60 0.70
CA LEU A 42 2.66 -5.68 0.00
C LEU A 42 2.55 -4.58 -1.06
N TYR A 43 2.81 -3.32 -0.70
CA TYR A 43 2.71 -2.21 -1.63
C TYR A 43 3.69 -2.32 -2.80
N ASN A 44 4.98 -2.57 -2.51
CA ASN A 44 5.99 -2.70 -3.55
C ASN A 44 5.78 -3.94 -4.42
N GLY A 45 5.10 -4.98 -3.91
CA GLY A 45 4.66 -6.13 -4.70
C GLY A 45 3.45 -5.83 -5.59
N ILE A 46 2.49 -5.03 -5.11
CA ILE A 46 1.25 -4.70 -5.84
C ILE A 46 1.48 -3.61 -6.89
N LYS A 47 2.19 -2.53 -6.56
CA LYS A 47 2.42 -1.38 -7.45
C LYS A 47 2.88 -1.76 -8.86
N PRO A 48 3.88 -2.64 -9.07
CA PRO A 48 4.32 -3.03 -10.42
C PRO A 48 3.31 -3.89 -11.19
N LEU A 49 2.33 -4.49 -10.52
CA LEU A 49 1.26 -5.29 -11.14
C LEU A 49 0.10 -4.42 -11.65
N MET A 50 0.01 -3.16 -11.20
CA MET A 50 -1.01 -2.21 -11.61
C MET A 50 -0.76 -1.67 -13.02
N LYS A 51 -1.80 -1.67 -13.85
CA LYS A 51 -1.74 -1.14 -15.23
C LYS A 51 -1.62 0.39 -15.29
N SER A 52 -2.16 1.10 -14.30
CA SER A 52 -2.18 2.58 -14.29
C SER A 52 -0.78 3.19 -14.11
N GLY A 53 0.17 2.46 -13.52
CA GLY A 53 1.48 2.98 -13.10
C GLY A 53 1.41 4.01 -11.95
N GLN A 54 0.21 4.43 -11.57
CA GLN A 54 -0.08 5.38 -10.49
C GLN A 54 -0.90 4.64 -9.44
N LEU A 55 -0.26 4.33 -8.32
CA LEU A 55 -0.88 3.72 -7.16
C LEU A 55 -0.33 4.41 -5.92
N ALA A 56 -1.19 5.04 -5.14
CA ALA A 56 -0.87 5.62 -3.84
C ALA A 56 -1.26 4.64 -2.72
N TYR A 57 -0.48 4.63 -1.65
CA TYR A 57 -0.87 3.92 -0.43
C TYR A 57 -1.70 4.85 0.46
N LYS A 58 -2.83 4.36 1.00
CA LYS A 58 -3.72 5.13 1.87
C LYS A 58 -3.91 4.42 3.21
N CYS A 59 -3.55 5.10 4.28
CA CYS A 59 -3.71 4.57 5.63
C CYS A 59 -5.17 4.35 6.01
N GLU A 60 -6.10 5.16 5.49
CA GLU A 60 -7.53 4.99 5.73
C GLU A 60 -8.05 3.66 5.15
N LEU A 61 -7.50 3.24 4.00
CA LEU A 61 -7.79 1.94 3.40
C LEU A 61 -7.13 0.79 4.16
N GLU A 62 -5.95 0.99 4.75
CA GLU A 62 -5.30 0.02 5.66
C GLU A 62 -6.15 -0.19 6.92
N VAL A 63 -6.59 0.89 7.57
CA VAL A 63 -7.46 0.82 8.75
C VAL A 63 -8.79 0.13 8.41
N ALA A 64 -9.45 0.54 7.31
CA ALA A 64 -10.70 -0.10 6.87
C ALA A 64 -10.51 -1.59 6.55
N SER A 65 -9.38 -1.96 5.95
CA SER A 65 -9.01 -3.36 5.70
C SER A 65 -8.91 -4.15 7.00
N GLY A 66 -8.22 -3.61 8.02
CA GLY A 66 -8.11 -4.23 9.33
C GLY A 66 -9.47 -4.39 10.02
N MET A 67 -10.32 -3.36 9.95
CA MET A 67 -11.68 -3.41 10.51
C MET A 67 -12.53 -4.51 9.87
N ILE A 68 -12.49 -4.66 8.54
CA ILE A 68 -13.22 -5.73 7.84
C ILE A 68 -12.73 -7.11 8.26
N LEU A 69 -11.42 -7.29 8.46
CA LEU A 69 -10.85 -8.57 8.89
C LEU A 69 -11.25 -8.95 10.32
N GLU A 70 -11.42 -7.96 11.21
CA GLU A 70 -11.86 -8.21 12.59
C GLU A 70 -13.36 -8.47 12.71
N ASP A 71 -14.18 -7.98 11.78
CA ASP A 71 -15.62 -8.20 11.84
C ASP A 71 -15.95 -9.70 11.69
N PRO A 72 -16.55 -10.35 12.70
CA PRO A 72 -16.93 -11.75 12.61
C PRO A 72 -17.95 -12.05 11.51
N ASN A 73 -18.76 -11.05 11.12
CA ASN A 73 -19.72 -11.18 10.03
C ASN A 73 -19.12 -10.84 8.66
N LYS A 74 -17.88 -10.31 8.63
CA LYS A 74 -17.18 -9.84 7.44
C LYS A 74 -18.08 -8.93 6.59
N ASP A 75 -18.63 -7.88 7.20
CA ASP A 75 -19.54 -6.98 6.50
C ASP A 75 -18.79 -6.17 5.43
N PHE A 76 -19.08 -6.48 4.16
CA PHE A 76 -18.52 -5.79 3.02
C PHE A 76 -19.32 -4.56 2.60
N GLN A 77 -20.35 -4.14 3.36
CA GLN A 77 -21.11 -2.90 3.11
C GLN A 77 -20.21 -1.68 2.96
N PHE A 78 -19.10 -1.60 3.71
CA PHE A 78 -18.11 -0.55 3.52
C PHE A 78 -17.60 -0.51 2.07
N THR A 79 -17.28 -1.67 1.50
CA THR A 79 -16.73 -1.75 0.14
C THR A 79 -17.75 -1.35 -0.92
N GLU A 80 -19.02 -1.70 -0.71
CA GLU A 80 -20.13 -1.30 -1.59
C GLU A 80 -20.37 0.22 -1.51
N ALA A 81 -20.45 0.76 -0.30
CA ALA A 81 -20.70 2.18 -0.06
C ALA A 81 -19.56 3.07 -0.59
N THR A 82 -18.32 2.60 -0.46
CA THR A 82 -17.12 3.34 -0.90
C THR A 82 -16.70 3.03 -2.33
N LYS A 83 -17.34 2.05 -2.99
CA LYS A 83 -16.95 1.51 -4.31
C LYS A 83 -15.51 1.01 -4.37
N THR A 84 -14.97 0.60 -3.22
CA THR A 84 -13.65 -0.02 -3.14
C THR A 84 -13.73 -1.48 -3.59
N TYR A 85 -12.65 -1.97 -4.19
CA TYR A 85 -12.57 -3.35 -4.65
C TYR A 85 -11.66 -4.15 -3.72
N PRO A 86 -12.16 -5.20 -3.05
CA PRO A 86 -11.35 -6.03 -2.17
C PRO A 86 -10.62 -7.15 -2.94
N LEU A 87 -9.34 -7.32 -2.67
CA LEU A 87 -8.60 -8.56 -2.93
C LEU A 87 -8.30 -9.25 -1.60
N ILE A 88 -8.83 -10.46 -1.44
CA ILE A 88 -8.72 -11.23 -0.21
C ILE A 88 -7.79 -12.42 -0.45
N PHE A 89 -6.97 -12.76 0.54
CA PHE A 89 -6.16 -13.96 0.56
C PHE A 89 -6.22 -14.59 1.95
N GLU A 90 -6.37 -15.91 1.99
CA GLU A 90 -6.41 -16.68 3.23
C GLU A 90 -5.62 -17.97 3.05
N VAL A 91 -4.76 -18.29 4.02
CA VAL A 91 -3.98 -19.52 4.03
C VAL A 91 -3.81 -20.01 5.46
N GLU A 92 -3.85 -21.33 5.65
CA GLU A 92 -3.56 -21.96 6.94
C GLU A 92 -2.12 -21.64 7.38
N ALA A 93 -1.97 -21.24 8.62
CA ALA A 93 -0.69 -20.95 9.26
C ALA A 93 0.08 -22.25 9.49
N LYS A 94 1.37 -22.22 9.15
CA LYS A 94 2.30 -23.34 9.29
C LYS A 94 3.42 -22.99 10.24
N ASP A 95 3.98 -24.02 10.88
CA ASP A 95 5.17 -23.86 11.71
C ASP A 95 6.32 -23.25 10.89
N GLY A 96 6.87 -22.14 11.39
CA GLY A 96 7.93 -21.41 10.72
C GLY A 96 7.48 -20.38 9.68
N ASP A 97 6.18 -20.14 9.54
CA ASP A 97 5.69 -19.03 8.72
C ASP A 97 6.22 -17.69 9.24
N THR A 98 6.71 -16.88 8.30
CA THR A 98 7.16 -15.52 8.55
C THR A 98 6.25 -14.55 7.82
N PRO A 99 6.05 -13.30 8.30
CA PRO A 99 5.27 -12.31 7.57
C PRO A 99 5.71 -12.19 6.10
N SER A 100 7.02 -12.26 5.84
CA SER A 100 7.59 -12.22 4.48
C SER A 100 7.20 -13.42 3.62
N SER A 101 7.21 -14.65 4.15
CA SER A 101 6.83 -15.83 3.36
C SER A 101 5.35 -15.81 3.00
N VAL A 102 4.49 -15.38 3.92
CA VAL A 102 3.05 -15.32 3.69
C VAL A 102 2.68 -14.14 2.78
N ASN A 103 3.32 -12.98 2.90
CA ASN A 103 3.17 -11.85 1.98
C ASN A 103 3.46 -12.27 0.53
N LYS A 104 4.55 -13.01 0.30
CA LYS A 104 4.89 -13.54 -1.03
C LYS A 104 3.81 -14.47 -1.57
N ALA A 105 3.21 -15.30 -0.72
CA ALA A 105 2.12 -16.18 -1.13
C ALA A 105 0.87 -15.38 -1.54
N ALA A 106 0.52 -14.34 -0.77
CA ALA A 106 -0.59 -13.44 -1.09
C ALA A 106 -0.37 -12.71 -2.42
N LEU A 107 0.82 -12.11 -2.61
CA LEU A 107 1.19 -11.42 -3.84
C LEU A 107 1.11 -12.35 -5.06
N LYS A 108 1.70 -13.54 -4.97
CA LYS A 108 1.64 -14.54 -6.04
C LYS A 108 0.21 -14.96 -6.36
N PHE A 109 -0.65 -15.06 -5.36
CA PHE A 109 -2.06 -15.34 -5.58
C PHE A 109 -2.78 -14.18 -6.31
N TRP A 110 -2.47 -12.93 -5.95
CA TRP A 110 -3.08 -11.73 -6.53
C TRP A 110 -2.54 -11.33 -7.90
N GLU A 111 -1.36 -11.79 -8.31
CA GLU A 111 -0.75 -11.50 -9.62
C GLU A 111 -1.70 -11.69 -10.80
N LYS A 112 -2.54 -12.74 -10.76
CA LYS A 112 -3.51 -13.02 -11.82
C LYS A 112 -4.78 -12.17 -11.76
N TYR A 113 -5.04 -11.46 -10.66
CA TYR A 113 -6.26 -10.68 -10.44
C TYR A 113 -6.02 -9.18 -10.58
N ILE A 114 -4.88 -8.68 -10.10
CA ILE A 114 -4.54 -7.25 -10.12
C ILE A 114 -4.65 -6.63 -11.53
N PRO A 115 -4.20 -7.28 -12.62
CA PRO A 115 -4.35 -6.75 -13.97
C PRO A 115 -5.81 -6.54 -14.42
N HIS A 116 -6.78 -7.18 -13.76
CA HIS A 116 -8.21 -7.06 -14.06
C HIS A 116 -8.90 -5.94 -13.28
N LEU A 117 -8.21 -5.29 -12.32
CA LEU A 117 -8.74 -4.14 -11.60
C LEU A 117 -8.92 -2.89 -12.49
N GLY A 118 -8.34 -2.91 -13.69
CA GLY A 118 -8.40 -1.81 -14.65
C GLY A 118 -7.37 -0.72 -14.36
N THR A 119 -7.54 0.43 -15.01
CA THR A 119 -6.69 1.62 -14.84
C THR A 119 -7.30 2.68 -13.92
N SER A 120 -8.56 2.52 -13.52
CA SER A 120 -9.24 3.48 -12.65
C SER A 120 -8.82 3.38 -11.19
N ARG A 121 -8.23 2.27 -10.75
CA ARG A 121 -7.78 2.11 -9.35
C ARG A 121 -6.45 2.81 -9.15
N LYS A 122 -6.44 3.74 -8.21
CA LYS A 122 -5.33 4.67 -7.96
C LYS A 122 -4.86 4.69 -6.52
N ALA A 123 -5.63 4.14 -5.59
CA ALA A 123 -5.22 3.97 -4.20
C ALA A 123 -5.35 2.52 -3.75
N VAL A 124 -4.49 2.13 -2.81
CA VAL A 124 -4.55 0.85 -2.10
C VAL A 124 -4.27 1.04 -0.62
N GLY A 125 -4.90 0.22 0.22
CA GLY A 125 -4.46 -0.04 1.58
C GLY A 125 -4.77 -1.48 1.93
N CYS A 126 -3.92 -2.09 2.76
CA CYS A 126 -4.01 -3.51 3.06
C CYS A 126 -4.08 -3.75 4.56
N GLY A 127 -4.76 -4.82 4.97
CA GLY A 127 -4.85 -5.29 6.34
C GLY A 127 -4.40 -6.75 6.43
N TYR A 128 -3.98 -7.14 7.63
CA TYR A 128 -3.56 -8.50 7.95
C TYR A 128 -4.07 -8.89 9.33
N LEU A 129 -4.53 -10.13 9.45
CA LEU A 129 -4.92 -10.72 10.73
C LEU A 129 -4.53 -12.20 10.76
N LEU A 130 -3.94 -12.65 11.87
CA LEU A 130 -3.77 -14.08 12.18
C LEU A 130 -4.89 -14.51 13.13
N GLN A 131 -5.81 -15.36 12.65
CA GLN A 131 -6.98 -15.76 13.42
C GLN A 131 -7.35 -17.21 13.15
N TRP A 132 -7.61 -17.96 14.22
CA TRP A 132 -8.01 -19.38 14.16
C TRP A 132 -7.05 -20.28 13.34
N GLY A 133 -5.75 -19.96 13.37
CA GLY A 133 -4.75 -20.71 12.61
C GLY A 133 -4.71 -20.35 11.13
N TYR A 134 -5.28 -19.22 10.71
CA TYR A 134 -5.20 -18.74 9.32
C TYR A 134 -4.57 -17.35 9.26
N HIS A 135 -3.65 -17.17 8.33
CA HIS A 135 -3.21 -15.87 7.87
C HIS A 135 -4.25 -15.31 6.89
N LYS A 136 -4.83 -14.16 7.22
CA LYS A 136 -5.82 -13.48 6.40
C LYS A 136 -5.30 -12.11 5.98
N PHE A 137 -5.42 -11.81 4.70
CA PHE A 137 -5.09 -10.53 4.12
C PHE A 137 -6.27 -9.99 3.32
N ILE A 138 -6.44 -8.68 3.37
CA ILE A 138 -7.30 -7.97 2.43
C ILE A 138 -6.57 -6.72 1.95
N CYS A 139 -6.63 -6.42 0.66
CA CYS A 139 -6.24 -5.13 0.11
C CYS A 139 -7.45 -4.48 -0.57
N LEU A 140 -7.77 -3.26 -0.16
CA LEU A 140 -8.85 -2.46 -0.73
C LEU A 140 -8.28 -1.51 -1.78
N PHE A 141 -8.87 -1.50 -2.97
CA PHE A 141 -8.48 -0.63 -4.07
C PHE A 141 -9.56 0.42 -4.33
N ASP A 142 -9.18 1.69 -4.33
CA ASP A 142 -10.08 2.83 -4.60
C ASP A 142 -9.68 3.54 -5.91
N ASP A 143 -10.61 4.27 -6.50
CA ASP A 143 -10.37 5.12 -7.68
C ASP A 143 -9.87 6.53 -7.34
N LYS A 144 -9.92 6.92 -6.06
CA LYS A 144 -9.48 8.22 -5.56
C LYS A 144 -7.97 8.23 -5.29
N GLU A 145 -7.33 9.35 -5.59
CA GLU A 145 -5.91 9.60 -5.32
C GLU A 145 -5.62 10.06 -3.90
#